data_AF-A0AAW0XIK2-F1
#
_entry.id   AF-A0AAW0XIK2-F1
#
_cell.length_a   1.000
_cell.length_b   1.000
_cell.length_c   1.000
_cell.angle_alpha   90.00
_cell.angle_beta   90.00
_cell.angle_gamma   90.00
#
_symmetry.space_group_name_H-M   'P 1'
#
loop_
_entity.id
_entity.type
_entity.pdbx_description
1 polymer ?
#
loop_
_entity_poly.entity_id
_entity_poly.type
_entity_poly.pdbx_seq_one_letter_code
_entity_poly.pdbx_strand_id
1 'polypeptide(L)'
;MTFTQVIFCSEECRKEGLSGIHWQECPILPTFDALDMGRNPALAYRIMMKTSHAKLKEMIPLLQLEAKNQSPENLGFNNEGIYDEKHYRSVYHLVTNKEKRSSDDVLRRCIQAFIVTKLLHLSGRYFLTSEGEPFAPSHKDFVLTGGTLIHHMMNLICNAKAIAYLKASVSVSQLSNEQMCGSGIYPASSLMNHSCNPSCSTFFYGKTEVVRAVRFIPAGKQLTILYGCNFTDSIRSVRISSLLTQYHFQCKCEACEYYWQPLTDLSPLSLLKCTKCHEAINPFTKVCPKCHLNYGQKEGASVAPYNYKLTDTKIQKFQEKFKIVRENIYIKGNHSDEDLKVVCILIKLLCKYVKEPCPLLMDAINTLCYLLCKRGSCVYFKSDL
;
A
#
# COMPACT_ATOMS: atom_id res chain seq x y z
N MET A 1 -29.38 -20.69 14.89
CA MET A 1 -29.53 -20.20 13.51
C MET A 1 -28.15 -19.96 12.94
N THR A 2 -27.73 -20.74 11.94
CA THR A 2 -26.49 -20.46 11.19
C THR A 2 -26.74 -19.25 10.30
N PHE A 3 -26.05 -18.14 10.58
CA PHE A 3 -26.13 -16.92 9.79
C PHE A 3 -25.58 -17.16 8.38
N THR A 4 -26.36 -16.82 7.35
CA THR A 4 -26.03 -16.98 5.92
C THR A 4 -25.19 -15.84 5.33
N GLN A 5 -24.58 -15.00 6.18
CA GLN A 5 -23.82 -13.81 5.74
C GLN A 5 -22.35 -14.08 5.37
N VAL A 6 -21.82 -15.27 5.69
CA VAL A 6 -20.44 -15.64 5.35
C VAL A 6 -20.45 -16.74 4.30
N ILE A 7 -19.76 -16.49 3.19
CA ILE A 7 -19.68 -17.40 2.05
C ILE A 7 -18.23 -17.85 1.90
N PHE A 8 -18.05 -19.14 1.62
CA PHE A 8 -16.76 -19.73 1.29
C PHE A 8 -16.79 -20.23 -0.15
N CYS A 9 -15.68 -20.10 -0.88
CA CYS A 9 -15.61 -20.56 -2.27
C CYS A 9 -15.51 -22.09 -2.40
N SER A 10 -15.11 -22.79 -1.34
CA SER A 10 -15.04 -24.25 -1.28
C SER A 10 -15.15 -24.77 0.15
N GLU A 11 -15.32 -26.08 0.30
CA GLU A 11 -15.36 -26.74 1.60
C GLU A 11 -14.01 -26.64 2.34
N GLU A 12 -12.89 -26.63 1.61
CA GLU A 12 -11.55 -26.40 2.15
C GLU A 12 -11.47 -25.01 2.79
N CYS A 13 -11.92 -23.97 2.07
CA CYS A 13 -11.96 -22.61 2.63
C CYS A 13 -12.93 -22.50 3.83
N ARG A 14 -14.04 -23.24 3.82
CA ARG A 14 -14.96 -23.30 4.98
C ARG A 14 -14.27 -23.90 6.20
N LYS A 15 -13.55 -25.01 6.03
CA LYS A 15 -12.77 -25.66 7.10
C LYS A 15 -11.65 -24.76 7.60
N GLU A 16 -10.90 -24.08 6.73
CA GLU A 16 -9.87 -23.11 7.10
C GLU A 16 -10.47 -21.92 7.88
N GLY A 17 -11.60 -21.38 7.43
CA GLY A 17 -12.28 -20.28 8.12
C GLY A 17 -12.72 -20.67 9.53
N LEU A 18 -13.37 -21.84 9.65
CA LEU A 18 -13.89 -22.36 10.91
C LEU A 18 -12.80 -22.80 11.89
N SER A 19 -11.66 -23.31 11.42
CA SER A 19 -10.51 -23.64 12.29
C SER A 19 -9.77 -22.39 12.77
N GLY A 20 -9.91 -21.28 12.05
CA GLY A 20 -9.40 -19.97 12.44
C GLY A 20 -10.32 -19.25 13.43
N ILE A 21 -10.58 -17.98 13.14
CA ILE A 21 -11.34 -17.07 14.02
C ILE A 21 -12.83 -17.01 13.69
N HIS A 22 -13.29 -17.67 12.61
CA HIS A 22 -14.67 -17.48 12.13
C HIS A 22 -15.69 -17.94 13.18
N TRP A 23 -15.42 -19.03 13.88
CA TRP A 23 -16.33 -19.54 14.92
C TRP A 23 -16.52 -18.56 16.09
N GLN A 24 -15.52 -17.70 16.36
CA GLN A 24 -15.58 -16.65 17.38
C GLN A 24 -16.31 -15.40 16.87
N GLU A 25 -16.05 -14.99 15.63
CA GLU A 25 -16.64 -13.78 15.06
C GLU A 25 -18.09 -13.98 14.58
N CYS A 26 -18.46 -15.19 14.14
CA CYS A 26 -19.76 -15.46 13.51
C CYS A 26 -20.96 -14.97 14.35
N PRO A 27 -21.02 -15.17 15.68
CA PRO A 27 -22.13 -14.67 16.51
C PRO A 27 -22.19 -13.15 16.66
N ILE A 28 -21.08 -12.43 16.45
CA ILE A 28 -21.01 -10.98 16.68
C ILE A 28 -21.15 -10.15 15.40
N LEU A 29 -20.91 -10.75 14.22
CA LEU A 29 -21.04 -10.07 12.93
C LEU A 29 -22.39 -9.35 12.74
N PRO A 30 -23.55 -9.93 13.13
CA PRO A 30 -24.84 -9.26 12.99
C PRO A 30 -24.93 -7.97 13.82
N THR A 31 -24.31 -7.95 15.00
CA THR A 31 -24.24 -6.75 15.84
C THR A 31 -23.33 -5.70 15.23
N PHE A 32 -22.22 -6.10 14.60
CA PHE A 32 -21.32 -5.17 13.91
C PHE A 32 -22.01 -4.49 12.73
N ASP A 33 -22.80 -5.24 11.97
CA ASP A 33 -23.60 -4.74 10.86
C ASP A 33 -24.72 -3.81 11.34
N ALA A 34 -25.52 -4.26 12.33
CA ALA A 34 -26.63 -3.48 12.87
C ALA A 34 -26.21 -2.14 13.51
N LEU A 35 -24.98 -2.05 14.01
CA LEU A 35 -24.43 -0.84 14.64
C LEU A 35 -23.54 -0.02 13.70
N ASP A 36 -23.42 -0.40 12.42
CA ASP A 36 -22.51 0.22 11.44
C ASP A 36 -21.08 0.44 12.01
N MET A 37 -20.54 -0.61 12.62
CA MET A 37 -19.22 -0.53 13.27
C MET A 37 -18.09 -0.28 12.26
N GLY A 38 -18.30 -0.62 10.99
CA GLY A 38 -17.29 -0.52 9.94
C GLY A 38 -16.15 -1.53 10.07
N ARG A 39 -15.16 -1.42 9.18
CA ARG A 39 -14.09 -2.44 9.02
C ARG A 39 -13.04 -2.41 10.13
N ASN A 40 -12.76 -1.25 10.71
CA ASN A 40 -11.66 -1.09 11.67
C ASN A 40 -11.94 -1.76 13.01
N PRO A 41 -13.13 -1.60 13.63
CA PRO A 41 -13.45 -2.39 14.82
C PRO A 41 -13.44 -3.90 14.56
N ALA A 42 -13.85 -4.36 13.37
CA ALA A 42 -13.80 -5.77 13.02
C ALA A 42 -12.35 -6.27 12.97
N LEU A 43 -11.45 -5.53 12.33
CA LEU A 43 -10.03 -5.85 12.34
C LEU A 43 -9.41 -5.79 13.74
N ALA A 44 -9.77 -4.79 14.56
CA ALA A 44 -9.30 -4.69 15.94
C ALA A 44 -9.76 -5.90 16.76
N TYR A 45 -11.02 -6.32 16.62
CA TYR A 45 -11.52 -7.55 17.23
C TYR A 45 -10.69 -8.77 16.80
N ARG A 46 -10.41 -8.92 15.50
CA ARG A 46 -9.58 -10.04 14.99
C ARG A 46 -8.17 -10.04 15.55
N ILE A 47 -7.57 -8.86 15.74
CA ILE A 47 -6.25 -8.71 16.38
C ILE A 47 -6.32 -9.20 17.83
N MET A 48 -7.35 -8.80 18.58
CA MET A 48 -7.57 -9.28 19.95
C MET A 48 -7.77 -10.78 19.97
N MET A 49 -8.60 -11.36 19.09
CA MET A 49 -8.83 -12.81 19.09
C MET A 49 -7.61 -13.65 18.70
N LYS A 50 -6.66 -13.08 17.93
CA LYS A 50 -5.40 -13.74 17.62
C LYS A 50 -4.41 -13.77 18.80
N THR A 51 -4.66 -13.00 19.87
CA THR A 51 -3.79 -12.95 21.06
C THR A 51 -4.62 -13.08 22.34
N SER A 52 -4.40 -14.12 23.14
CA SER A 52 -5.21 -14.33 24.35
C SER A 52 -5.10 -13.14 25.32
N HIS A 53 -6.19 -12.90 26.07
CA HIS A 53 -6.23 -11.85 27.08
C HIS A 53 -5.05 -11.96 28.08
N ALA A 54 -4.71 -13.19 28.52
CA ALA A 54 -3.57 -13.44 29.39
C ALA A 54 -2.25 -12.93 28.79
N LYS A 55 -1.97 -13.24 27.51
CA LYS A 55 -0.76 -12.75 26.81
C LYS A 55 -0.75 -11.23 26.69
N LEU A 56 -1.89 -10.61 26.36
CA LEU A 56 -1.96 -9.15 26.29
C LEU A 56 -1.72 -8.49 27.65
N LYS A 57 -2.21 -9.09 28.75
CA LYS A 57 -1.99 -8.59 30.11
C LYS A 57 -0.51 -8.56 30.49
N GLU A 58 0.27 -9.50 30.00
CA GLU A 58 1.73 -9.53 30.17
C GLU A 58 2.45 -8.57 29.22
N MET A 59 2.06 -8.55 27.94
CA MET A 59 2.79 -7.82 26.89
C MET A 59 2.52 -6.32 26.90
N ILE A 60 1.28 -5.88 27.08
CA ILE A 60 0.90 -4.47 26.87
C ILE A 60 1.66 -3.49 27.78
N PRO A 61 1.86 -3.75 29.09
CA PRO A 61 2.65 -2.85 29.93
C PRO A 61 4.10 -2.69 29.43
N LEU A 62 4.70 -3.77 28.93
CA LEU A 62 6.06 -3.75 28.36
C LEU A 62 6.09 -2.92 27.07
N LEU A 63 5.15 -3.16 26.16
CA LEU A 63 5.04 -2.41 24.90
C LEU A 63 4.78 -0.91 25.12
N GLN A 64 4.00 -0.56 26.15
CA GLN A 64 3.79 0.82 26.56
C GLN A 64 5.08 1.46 27.10
N LEU A 65 5.89 0.71 27.83
CA LEU A 65 7.19 1.18 28.32
C LEU A 65 8.17 1.37 27.17
N GLU A 66 8.21 0.44 26.21
CA GLU A 66 9.00 0.55 24.97
C GLU A 66 8.63 1.83 24.21
N ALA A 67 7.33 2.08 24.00
CA ALA A 67 6.84 3.27 23.29
C ALA A 67 7.22 4.60 23.98
N LYS A 68 7.47 4.59 25.28
CA LYS A 68 7.92 5.78 26.03
C LYS A 68 9.44 5.97 26.00
N ASN A 69 10.19 4.87 26.00
CA ASN A 69 11.62 4.90 26.25
C ASN A 69 12.48 4.74 24.98
N GLN A 70 11.91 4.23 23.89
CA GLN A 70 12.62 4.00 22.63
C GLN A 70 12.32 5.09 21.61
N SER A 71 13.27 5.32 20.70
CA SER A 71 13.03 6.18 19.55
C SER A 71 12.10 5.50 18.52
N PRO A 72 11.32 6.27 17.75
CA PRO A 72 10.32 5.72 16.83
C PRO A 72 10.85 4.67 15.84
N GLU A 73 12.08 4.84 15.35
CA GLU A 73 12.74 3.94 14.40
C GLU A 73 13.08 2.56 14.98
N ASN A 74 13.12 2.42 16.30
CA ASN A 74 13.41 1.16 16.99
C ASN A 74 12.13 0.41 17.41
N LEU A 75 10.95 1.05 17.31
CA LEU A 75 9.70 0.43 17.72
C LEU A 75 9.32 -0.73 16.78
N GLY A 76 8.85 -1.84 17.37
CA GLY A 76 8.49 -3.06 16.65
C GLY A 76 9.64 -4.07 16.49
N PHE A 77 10.89 -3.63 16.60
CA PHE A 77 12.05 -4.52 16.57
C PHE A 77 12.25 -5.25 17.90
N ASN A 78 12.70 -6.50 17.85
CA ASN A 78 13.12 -7.23 19.04
C ASN A 78 14.52 -6.77 19.51
N ASN A 79 15.02 -7.33 20.62
CA ASN A 79 16.32 -6.96 21.19
C ASN A 79 17.52 -7.35 20.29
N GLU A 80 17.30 -8.19 19.29
CA GLU A 80 18.29 -8.59 18.28
C GLU A 80 18.23 -7.69 17.02
N GLY A 81 17.35 -6.68 17.00
CA GLY A 81 17.15 -5.81 15.85
C GLY A 81 16.36 -6.46 14.71
N ILE A 82 15.54 -7.49 14.99
CA ILE A 82 14.68 -8.16 14.01
C ILE A 82 13.25 -7.61 14.10
N TYR A 83 12.71 -7.18 12.95
CA TYR A 83 11.30 -6.81 12.81
C TYR A 83 10.49 -8.01 12.31
N ASP A 84 9.86 -8.74 13.22
CA ASP A 84 9.03 -9.90 12.89
C ASP A 84 7.57 -9.46 12.63
N GLU A 85 7.16 -9.47 11.36
CA GLU A 85 5.79 -9.09 10.96
C GLU A 85 4.69 -10.00 11.53
N LYS A 86 5.03 -11.21 11.98
CA LYS A 86 4.08 -12.17 12.56
C LYS A 86 3.87 -11.93 14.06
N HIS A 87 4.78 -11.19 14.69
CA HIS A 87 4.72 -10.93 16.13
C HIS A 87 3.78 -9.75 16.45
N TYR A 88 3.00 -9.89 17.53
CA TYR A 88 2.05 -8.85 17.96
C TYR A 88 2.71 -7.50 18.26
N ARG A 89 3.96 -7.51 18.73
CA ARG A 89 4.80 -6.32 18.96
C ARG A 89 4.85 -5.39 17.74
N SER A 90 5.05 -5.94 16.55
CA SER A 90 5.13 -5.18 15.30
C SER A 90 3.79 -4.54 14.94
N VAL A 91 2.67 -5.23 15.21
CA VAL A 91 1.30 -4.71 15.02
C VAL A 91 0.99 -3.60 16.02
N TYR A 92 1.39 -3.76 17.28
CA TYR A 92 1.13 -2.79 18.34
C TYR A 92 1.84 -1.47 18.08
N HIS A 93 3.10 -1.52 17.66
CA HIS A 93 3.94 -0.34 17.46
C HIS A 93 3.65 0.45 16.18
N LEU A 94 2.71 0.01 15.34
CA LEU A 94 2.26 0.79 14.19
C LEU A 94 1.66 2.14 14.62
N VAL A 95 1.91 3.16 13.81
CA VAL A 95 1.59 4.56 14.13
C VAL A 95 0.09 4.76 14.39
N THR A 96 -0.24 5.43 15.49
CA THR A 96 -1.63 5.77 15.85
C THR A 96 -2.04 7.18 15.45
N ASN A 97 -1.06 8.08 15.30
CA ASN A 97 -1.27 9.53 15.23
C ASN A 97 -2.14 10.09 16.38
N LYS A 98 -2.15 9.42 17.55
CA LYS A 98 -3.03 9.74 18.69
C LYS A 98 -3.10 11.23 19.00
N GLU A 99 -1.95 11.89 19.11
CA GLU A 99 -1.85 13.31 19.51
C GLU A 99 -2.34 14.29 18.43
N LYS A 100 -2.58 13.82 17.19
CA LYS A 100 -3.06 14.64 16.07
C LYS A 100 -4.55 14.42 15.75
N ARG A 101 -5.23 13.56 16.51
CA ARG A 101 -6.65 13.22 16.30
C ARG A 101 -7.56 14.23 17.00
N SER A 102 -8.73 14.46 16.42
CA SER A 102 -9.77 15.28 17.06
C SER A 102 -10.39 14.55 18.25
N SER A 103 -10.98 15.31 19.18
CA SER A 103 -11.73 14.74 20.31
C SER A 103 -12.94 13.90 19.85
N ASP A 104 -13.62 14.29 18.76
CA ASP A 104 -14.71 13.52 18.15
C ASP A 104 -14.23 12.14 17.68
N ASP A 105 -13.10 12.10 16.99
CA ASP A 105 -12.52 10.84 16.51
C ASP A 105 -12.12 9.91 17.67
N VAL A 106 -11.52 10.46 18.72
CA VAL A 106 -11.16 9.69 19.93
C VAL A 106 -12.40 9.19 20.65
N LEU A 107 -13.43 10.03 20.83
CA LEU A 107 -14.69 9.65 21.48
C LEU A 107 -15.38 8.51 20.73
N ARG A 108 -15.46 8.59 19.39
CA ARG A 108 -16.02 7.55 18.54
C ARG A 108 -15.34 6.19 18.78
N ARG A 109 -14.00 6.19 18.90
CA ARG A 109 -13.22 4.98 19.17
C ARG A 109 -13.45 4.43 20.58
N CYS A 110 -13.60 5.31 21.58
CA CYS A 110 -13.95 4.89 22.93
C CYS A 110 -15.30 4.17 22.96
N ILE A 111 -16.32 4.70 22.26
CA ILE A 111 -17.64 4.08 22.15
C ILE A 111 -17.54 2.72 21.46
N GLN A 112 -16.87 2.66 20.30
CA GLN A 112 -16.67 1.40 19.58
C GLN A 112 -15.90 0.36 20.41
N ALA A 113 -14.83 0.77 21.10
CA ALA A 113 -14.05 -0.12 21.95
C ALA A 113 -14.86 -0.62 23.15
N PHE A 114 -15.71 0.21 23.75
CA PHE A 114 -16.62 -0.22 24.81
C PHE A 114 -17.57 -1.31 24.32
N ILE A 115 -18.21 -1.11 23.17
CA ILE A 115 -19.11 -2.09 22.54
C ILE A 115 -18.36 -3.41 22.30
N VAL A 116 -17.19 -3.35 21.64
CA VAL A 116 -16.40 -4.55 21.33
C VAL A 116 -15.95 -5.26 22.62
N THR A 117 -15.55 -4.51 23.65
CA THR A 117 -15.16 -5.09 24.95
C THR A 117 -16.34 -5.81 25.61
N LYS A 118 -17.55 -5.25 25.55
CA LYS A 118 -18.76 -5.90 26.06
C LYS A 118 -19.12 -7.16 25.26
N LEU A 119 -18.97 -7.14 23.94
CA LEU A 119 -19.18 -8.32 23.10
C LEU A 119 -18.16 -9.43 23.41
N LEU A 120 -16.88 -9.08 23.62
CA LEU A 120 -15.85 -10.03 24.05
C LEU A 120 -16.21 -10.66 25.40
N HIS A 121 -16.73 -9.89 26.35
CA HIS A 121 -17.18 -10.40 27.64
C HIS A 121 -18.38 -11.34 27.51
N LEU A 122 -19.45 -10.88 26.85
CA LEU A 122 -20.69 -11.66 26.67
C LEU A 122 -20.47 -12.93 25.85
N SER A 123 -19.46 -12.97 24.99
CA SER A 123 -19.14 -14.16 24.21
C SER A 123 -18.74 -15.37 25.07
N GLY A 124 -18.21 -15.13 26.28
CA GLY A 124 -17.61 -16.17 27.12
C GLY A 124 -16.37 -16.85 26.51
N ARG A 125 -15.77 -16.26 25.46
CA ARG A 125 -14.71 -16.90 24.64
C ARG A 125 -13.39 -16.14 24.59
N TYR A 126 -13.30 -15.00 25.28
CA TYR A 126 -12.11 -14.14 25.24
C TYR A 126 -11.40 -14.01 26.59
N PHE A 127 -12.16 -13.73 27.65
CA PHE A 127 -11.65 -13.70 29.02
C PHE A 127 -11.54 -15.13 29.55
N LEU A 128 -10.49 -15.81 29.09
CA LEU A 128 -10.17 -17.19 29.43
C LEU A 128 -8.88 -17.25 30.26
N THR A 129 -8.78 -18.21 31.16
CA THR A 129 -7.52 -18.56 31.83
C THR A 129 -6.53 -19.21 30.85
N SER A 130 -5.31 -19.48 31.30
CA SER A 130 -4.31 -20.19 30.50
C SER A 130 -4.76 -21.60 30.10
N GLU A 131 -5.63 -22.21 30.91
CA GLU A 131 -6.24 -23.52 30.70
C GLU A 131 -7.47 -23.45 29.78
N GLY A 132 -7.91 -22.25 29.39
CA GLY A 132 -9.06 -22.04 28.51
C GLY A 132 -10.40 -21.85 29.23
N GLU A 133 -10.41 -21.75 30.56
CA GLU A 133 -11.64 -21.62 31.33
C GLU A 133 -12.14 -20.16 31.38
N PRO A 134 -13.44 -19.90 31.14
CA PRO A 134 -13.98 -18.54 31.26
C PRO A 134 -13.89 -18.00 32.68
N PHE A 135 -13.53 -16.72 32.82
CA PHE A 135 -13.54 -16.01 34.11
C PHE A 135 -14.28 -14.67 34.02
N ALA A 136 -14.73 -14.17 35.18
CA ALA A 136 -15.33 -12.84 35.29
C ALA A 136 -14.23 -11.76 35.27
N PRO A 137 -14.13 -10.93 34.21
CA PRO A 137 -13.08 -9.91 34.12
C PRO A 137 -13.23 -8.82 35.19
N SER A 138 -12.11 -8.43 35.79
CA SER A 138 -12.03 -7.31 36.72
C SER A 138 -12.13 -5.97 35.99
N HIS A 139 -12.29 -4.87 36.74
CA HIS A 139 -12.24 -3.52 36.17
C HIS A 139 -10.92 -3.26 35.41
N LYS A 140 -9.79 -3.78 35.91
CA LYS A 140 -8.49 -3.63 35.25
C LYS A 140 -8.44 -4.37 33.91
N ASP A 141 -9.06 -5.54 33.82
CA ASP A 141 -9.12 -6.33 32.58
C ASP A 141 -9.99 -5.62 31.51
N PHE A 142 -11.09 -4.99 31.93
CA PHE A 142 -11.90 -4.13 31.07
C PHE A 142 -11.12 -2.91 30.55
N VAL A 143 -10.41 -2.21 31.43
CA VAL A 143 -9.60 -1.04 31.07
C VAL A 143 -8.48 -1.42 30.10
N LEU A 144 -7.77 -2.52 30.37
CA LEU A 144 -6.74 -3.05 29.48
C LEU A 144 -7.29 -3.37 28.10
N THR A 145 -8.38 -4.13 28.04
CA THR A 145 -9.00 -4.58 26.78
C THR A 145 -9.52 -3.39 25.98
N GLY A 146 -10.28 -2.49 26.62
CA GLY A 146 -10.81 -1.29 25.98
C GLY A 146 -9.71 -0.34 25.50
N GLY A 147 -8.69 -0.09 26.32
CA GLY A 147 -7.55 0.75 25.95
C GLY A 147 -6.75 0.18 24.78
N THR A 148 -6.57 -1.15 24.74
CA THR A 148 -5.89 -1.84 23.63
C THR A 148 -6.70 -1.79 22.35
N LEU A 149 -8.04 -1.92 22.43
CA LEU A 149 -8.94 -1.76 21.30
C LEU A 149 -8.90 -0.34 20.73
N ILE A 150 -8.93 0.70 21.59
CA ILE A 150 -8.80 2.10 21.15
C ILE A 150 -7.47 2.29 20.41
N HIS A 151 -6.38 1.77 20.97
CA HIS A 151 -5.05 1.80 20.35
C HIS A 151 -5.04 1.19 18.94
N HIS A 152 -5.58 -0.03 18.79
CA HIS A 152 -5.65 -0.68 17.48
C HIS A 152 -6.61 0.01 16.53
N MET A 153 -7.76 0.50 16.98
CA MET A 153 -8.64 1.26 16.10
C MET A 153 -7.92 2.50 15.55
N MET A 154 -7.14 3.21 16.39
CA MET A 154 -6.32 4.35 15.93
C MET A 154 -5.22 3.91 14.97
N ASN A 155 -4.50 2.81 15.23
CA ASN A 155 -3.44 2.38 14.32
C ASN A 155 -4.00 1.86 12.98
N LEU A 156 -5.16 1.19 12.96
CA LEU A 156 -5.75 0.63 11.75
C LEU A 156 -6.14 1.70 10.72
N ILE A 157 -6.53 2.89 11.14
CA ILE A 157 -6.85 3.99 10.20
C ILE A 157 -5.66 4.41 9.35
N CYS A 158 -4.46 4.33 9.92
CA CYS A 158 -3.23 4.78 9.27
C CYS A 158 -2.46 3.63 8.62
N ASN A 159 -2.74 2.37 8.98
CA ASN A 159 -1.90 1.23 8.59
C ASN A 159 -2.66 0.08 7.92
N ALA A 160 -3.99 -0.01 8.11
CA ALA A 160 -4.77 -1.04 7.44
C ALA A 160 -4.78 -0.78 5.92
N LYS A 161 -4.62 -1.85 5.15
CA LYS A 161 -4.68 -1.82 3.70
C LYS A 161 -6.02 -2.37 3.25
N ALA A 162 -6.54 -1.80 2.18
CA ALA A 162 -7.65 -2.38 1.44
C ALA A 162 -7.12 -3.56 0.62
N ILE A 163 -7.69 -4.74 0.84
CA ILE A 163 -7.42 -5.90 0.00
C ILE A 163 -8.33 -5.77 -1.21
N ALA A 164 -7.73 -5.80 -2.40
CA ALA A 164 -8.44 -5.70 -3.66
C ALA A 164 -8.04 -6.82 -4.61
N TYR A 165 -8.90 -7.13 -5.55
CA TYR A 165 -8.59 -8.01 -6.67
C TYR A 165 -8.86 -7.29 -7.99
N LEU A 166 -8.18 -7.71 -9.05
CA LEU A 166 -8.45 -7.19 -10.38
C LEU A 166 -9.68 -7.92 -10.94
N LYS A 167 -10.75 -7.17 -11.19
CA LYS A 167 -11.91 -7.65 -11.92
C LYS A 167 -11.70 -7.30 -13.39
N ALA A 168 -11.48 -8.30 -14.24
CA ALA A 168 -11.21 -8.10 -15.66
C ALA A 168 -12.31 -8.71 -16.53
N SER A 169 -12.80 -7.95 -17.52
CA SER A 169 -13.71 -8.49 -18.53
C SER A 169 -12.95 -9.40 -19.49
N VAL A 170 -13.54 -10.56 -19.79
CA VAL A 170 -13.02 -11.50 -20.80
C VAL A 170 -13.13 -10.91 -22.21
N SER A 171 -14.09 -10.02 -22.47
CA SER A 171 -14.38 -9.45 -23.79
C SER A 171 -13.63 -8.16 -24.10
N VAL A 172 -13.29 -7.35 -23.08
CA VAL A 172 -12.64 -6.04 -23.24
C VAL A 172 -11.61 -5.84 -22.13
N SER A 173 -10.33 -6.06 -22.44
CA SER A 173 -9.29 -6.06 -21.41
C SER A 173 -9.00 -4.67 -20.80
N GLN A 174 -9.48 -3.60 -21.46
CA GLN A 174 -9.45 -2.21 -20.99
C GLN A 174 -10.49 -1.91 -19.88
N LEU A 175 -11.49 -2.79 -19.66
CA LEU A 175 -12.52 -2.64 -18.62
C LEU A 175 -12.12 -3.33 -17.30
N SER A 176 -10.83 -3.41 -17.00
CA SER A 176 -10.38 -3.97 -15.73
C SER A 176 -10.41 -2.92 -14.63
N ASN A 177 -11.08 -3.20 -13.51
CA ASN A 177 -11.07 -2.34 -12.34
C ASN A 177 -10.64 -3.10 -11.08
N GLU A 178 -9.99 -2.40 -10.17
CA GLU A 178 -9.70 -2.95 -8.85
C GLU A 178 -10.97 -2.92 -8.00
N GLN A 179 -11.36 -4.08 -7.48
CA GLN A 179 -12.51 -4.21 -6.59
C GLN A 179 -12.00 -4.50 -5.18
N MET A 180 -12.30 -3.61 -4.23
CA MET A 180 -12.03 -3.85 -2.81
C MET A 180 -12.91 -5.00 -2.31
N CYS A 181 -12.30 -6.00 -1.69
CA CYS A 181 -12.98 -7.16 -1.13
C CYS A 181 -12.75 -7.36 0.37
N GLY A 182 -11.79 -6.63 0.97
CA GLY A 182 -11.50 -6.76 2.37
C GLY A 182 -10.55 -5.70 2.89
N SER A 183 -10.10 -5.89 4.12
CA SER A 183 -9.02 -5.10 4.71
C SER A 183 -8.11 -6.00 5.54
N GLY A 184 -6.83 -5.66 5.58
CA GLY A 184 -5.80 -6.41 6.30
C GLY A 184 -4.77 -5.47 6.91
N ILE A 185 -3.99 -6.00 7.84
CA ILE A 185 -2.86 -5.31 8.46
C ILE A 185 -1.57 -6.04 8.08
N TYR A 186 -0.59 -5.27 7.61
CA TYR A 186 0.65 -5.78 7.06
C TYR A 186 1.82 -4.99 7.67
N PRO A 187 2.36 -5.43 8.82
CA PRO A 187 3.30 -4.62 9.60
C PRO A 187 4.57 -4.24 8.84
N ALA A 188 5.10 -5.14 8.00
CA ALA A 188 6.32 -4.86 7.22
C ALA A 188 6.09 -3.77 6.17
N SER A 189 4.99 -3.85 5.41
CA SER A 189 4.68 -2.85 4.37
C SER A 189 4.24 -1.50 4.95
N SER A 190 3.68 -1.51 6.17
CA SER A 190 3.27 -0.29 6.89
C SER A 190 4.46 0.61 7.25
N LEU A 191 5.69 0.08 7.24
CA LEU A 191 6.92 0.87 7.41
C LEU A 191 7.27 1.72 6.17
N MET A 192 6.73 1.40 4.99
CA MET A 192 7.04 2.14 3.77
C MET A 192 6.22 3.43 3.71
N ASN A 193 6.94 4.55 3.56
CA ASN A 193 6.33 5.88 3.49
C ASN A 193 5.63 6.13 2.14
N HIS A 194 4.82 7.18 2.15
CA HIS A 194 4.13 7.65 0.95
C HIS A 194 5.03 8.46 0.00
N SER A 195 4.84 8.27 -1.30
CA SER A 195 5.17 9.27 -2.32
C SER A 195 4.03 9.34 -3.34
N CYS A 196 3.72 10.54 -3.85
CA CYS A 196 2.76 10.66 -4.95
C CYS A 196 3.35 10.11 -6.26
N ASN A 197 4.67 9.95 -6.36
CA ASN A 197 5.40 9.30 -7.46
C ASN A 197 6.19 8.09 -6.92
N PRO A 198 5.52 7.00 -6.54
CA PRO A 198 6.11 5.95 -5.73
C PRO A 198 7.17 5.12 -6.49
N SER A 199 8.17 4.62 -5.76
CA SER A 199 9.15 3.66 -6.28
C SER A 199 8.62 2.23 -6.40
N CYS A 200 7.61 1.90 -5.57
CA CYS A 200 7.03 0.57 -5.45
C CYS A 200 5.50 0.62 -5.58
N SER A 201 4.93 -0.47 -6.09
CA SER A 201 3.48 -0.70 -6.10
C SER A 201 3.14 -1.92 -5.26
N THR A 202 1.96 -1.88 -4.65
CA THR A 202 1.39 -2.97 -3.86
C THR A 202 0.44 -3.80 -4.71
N PHE A 203 0.50 -5.12 -4.55
CA PHE A 203 -0.33 -6.11 -5.23
C PHE A 203 -0.90 -7.07 -4.19
N PHE A 204 -2.10 -7.61 -4.45
CA PHE A 204 -2.71 -8.62 -3.58
C PHE A 204 -2.89 -9.95 -4.33
N TYR A 205 -2.47 -11.03 -3.67
CA TYR A 205 -2.66 -12.40 -4.09
C TYR A 205 -3.47 -13.11 -3.01
N GLY A 206 -4.80 -13.03 -3.11
CA GLY A 206 -5.70 -13.36 -2.00
C GLY A 206 -5.44 -12.45 -0.79
N LYS A 207 -5.09 -13.06 0.36
CA LYS A 207 -4.76 -12.34 1.60
C LYS A 207 -3.30 -11.89 1.69
N THR A 208 -2.45 -12.25 0.73
CA THR A 208 -1.01 -11.93 0.73
C THR A 208 -0.75 -10.63 0.00
N GLU A 209 -0.13 -9.66 0.69
CA GLU A 209 0.38 -8.44 0.07
C GLU A 209 1.77 -8.71 -0.53
N VAL A 210 1.98 -8.25 -1.76
CA VAL A 210 3.28 -8.32 -2.44
C VAL A 210 3.63 -6.92 -2.91
N VAL A 211 4.78 -6.42 -2.47
CA VAL A 211 5.28 -5.10 -2.89
C VAL A 211 6.40 -5.29 -3.89
N ARG A 212 6.29 -4.63 -5.05
CA ARG A 212 7.27 -4.75 -6.13
C ARG A 212 7.77 -3.37 -6.53
N ALA A 213 9.08 -3.28 -6.82
CA ALA A 213 9.63 -2.10 -7.46
C ALA A 213 9.02 -1.93 -8.86
N VAL A 214 8.55 -0.73 -9.16
CA VAL A 214 8.00 -0.37 -10.48
C VAL A 214 8.83 0.69 -11.19
N ARG A 215 9.91 1.14 -10.54
CA ARG A 215 10.90 2.10 -11.04
C ARG A 215 12.31 1.61 -10.67
N PHE A 216 13.32 2.23 -11.27
CA PHE A 216 14.69 2.01 -10.83
C PHE A 216 14.91 2.63 -9.44
N ILE A 217 15.44 1.84 -8.50
CA ILE A 217 15.70 2.26 -7.13
C ILE A 217 17.21 2.14 -6.86
N PRO A 218 17.94 3.26 -6.74
CA PRO A 218 19.35 3.22 -6.34
C PRO A 218 19.52 2.65 -4.92
N ALA A 219 20.65 1.98 -4.67
CA ALA A 219 20.99 1.51 -3.33
C ALA A 219 20.99 2.67 -2.31
N GLY A 220 20.46 2.40 -1.12
CA GLY A 220 20.31 3.41 -0.06
C GLY A 220 19.16 4.41 -0.25
N LYS A 221 18.38 4.32 -1.34
CA LYS A 221 17.17 5.12 -1.50
C LYS A 221 15.98 4.46 -0.81
N GLN A 222 15.14 5.30 -0.23
CA GLN A 222 13.92 4.87 0.44
C GLN A 222 12.95 4.19 -0.53
N LEU A 223 12.28 3.13 -0.04
CA LEU A 223 11.15 2.52 -0.71
C LEU A 223 9.87 3.27 -0.32
N THR A 224 9.09 3.68 -1.32
CA THR A 224 7.83 4.40 -1.11
C THR A 224 6.69 3.75 -1.86
N ILE A 225 5.51 3.76 -1.27
CA ILE A 225 4.25 3.28 -1.86
C ILE A 225 3.22 4.41 -1.94
N LEU A 226 2.10 4.15 -2.61
CA LEU A 226 0.98 5.08 -2.68
C LEU A 226 0.00 4.81 -1.51
N TYR A 227 -0.47 5.86 -0.83
CA TYR A 227 -1.40 5.76 0.31
C TYR A 227 -2.84 6.17 -0.05
N GLY A 228 -3.01 6.77 -1.22
CA GLY A 228 -4.25 7.40 -1.66
C GLY A 228 -4.14 7.77 -3.13
N CYS A 229 -4.45 9.02 -3.49
CA CYS A 229 -4.45 9.46 -4.88
C CYS A 229 -3.03 9.68 -5.43
N ASN A 230 -2.81 9.23 -6.68
CA ASN A 230 -1.59 9.48 -7.45
C ASN A 230 -1.58 10.93 -8.00
N PHE A 231 -0.40 11.51 -8.26
CA PHE A 231 -0.30 12.78 -8.98
C PHE A 231 -0.84 12.71 -10.41
N THR A 232 -0.87 11.52 -11.02
CA THR A 232 -1.35 11.33 -12.39
C THR A 232 -2.80 11.71 -12.59
N ASP A 233 -3.63 11.51 -11.55
CA ASP A 233 -5.10 11.57 -11.65
C ASP A 233 -5.71 12.67 -10.79
N SER A 234 -4.90 13.34 -9.96
CA SER A 234 -5.41 14.27 -8.96
C SER A 234 -4.47 15.45 -8.75
N ILE A 235 -5.04 16.64 -8.68
CA ILE A 235 -4.30 17.87 -8.37
C ILE A 235 -3.71 17.84 -6.95
N ARG A 236 -2.64 18.60 -6.75
CA ARG A 236 -1.86 18.62 -5.50
C ARG A 236 -2.69 18.88 -4.24
N SER A 237 -3.64 19.82 -4.29
CA SER A 237 -4.47 20.19 -3.14
C SER A 237 -5.31 19.02 -2.64
N VAL A 238 -5.91 18.26 -3.56
CA VAL A 238 -6.70 17.05 -3.25
C VAL A 238 -5.82 15.99 -2.58
N ARG A 239 -4.64 15.72 -3.14
CA ARG A 239 -3.70 14.73 -2.59
C ARG A 239 -3.26 15.10 -1.17
N ILE A 240 -2.87 16.35 -0.94
CA ILE A 240 -2.45 16.83 0.38
C ILE A 240 -3.61 16.77 1.39
N SER A 241 -4.80 17.22 0.99
CA SER A 241 -5.98 17.20 1.87
C SER A 241 -6.35 15.79 2.32
N SER A 242 -6.35 14.83 1.39
CA SER A 242 -6.59 13.40 1.69
C SER A 242 -5.55 12.84 2.68
N LEU A 243 -4.26 13.13 2.45
CA LEU A 243 -3.18 12.64 3.32
C LEU A 243 -3.21 13.30 4.71
N LEU A 244 -3.52 14.59 4.80
CA LEU A 244 -3.67 15.29 6.08
C LEU A 244 -4.84 14.72 6.89
N THR A 245 -5.96 14.44 6.23
CA THR A 245 -7.17 13.93 6.88
C THR A 245 -6.97 12.54 7.48
N GLN A 246 -6.33 11.62 6.73
CA GLN A 246 -6.20 10.22 7.15
C GLN A 246 -4.89 9.90 7.87
N TYR A 247 -3.77 10.51 7.45
CA TYR A 247 -2.43 10.16 7.91
C TYR A 247 -1.73 11.30 8.67
N HIS A 248 -2.37 12.48 8.77
CA HIS A 248 -1.91 13.60 9.58
C HIS A 248 -0.49 14.09 9.22
N PHE A 249 -0.17 14.09 7.93
CA PHE A 249 1.08 14.67 7.40
C PHE A 249 0.84 15.36 6.05
N GLN A 250 1.72 16.31 5.73
CA GLN A 250 1.78 16.95 4.42
C GLN A 250 2.89 16.31 3.58
N CYS A 251 2.54 15.81 2.39
CA CYS A 251 3.50 15.17 1.49
C CYS A 251 4.52 16.18 0.92
N LYS A 252 5.80 15.79 0.98
CA LYS A 252 6.95 16.54 0.44
C LYS A 252 7.70 15.76 -0.65
N CYS A 253 7.03 14.84 -1.34
CA CYS A 253 7.64 14.19 -2.51
C CYS A 253 7.84 15.21 -3.65
N GLU A 254 8.65 14.84 -4.64
CA GLU A 254 8.99 15.68 -5.79
C GLU A 254 7.75 16.19 -6.52
N ALA A 255 6.71 15.37 -6.67
CA ALA A 255 5.47 15.77 -7.33
C ALA A 255 4.71 16.86 -6.55
N CYS A 256 4.84 16.88 -5.23
CA CYS A 256 4.23 17.89 -4.38
C CYS A 256 5.11 19.14 -4.22
N GLU A 257 6.43 19.00 -4.20
CA GLU A 257 7.35 20.15 -4.09
C GLU A 257 7.44 20.95 -5.40
N TYR A 258 7.43 20.25 -6.55
CA TYR A 258 7.50 20.88 -7.87
C TYR A 258 6.13 21.09 -8.53
N TYR A 259 5.04 20.99 -7.77
CA TYR A 259 3.67 21.28 -8.24
C TYR A 259 3.31 20.55 -9.54
N TRP A 260 3.63 19.25 -9.64
CA TRP A 260 3.31 18.47 -10.83
C TRP A 260 1.80 18.43 -11.06
N GLN A 261 1.42 18.70 -12.30
CA GLN A 261 0.05 18.64 -12.78
C GLN A 261 -0.35 17.18 -13.11
N PRO A 262 -1.66 16.88 -13.13
CA PRO A 262 -2.18 15.61 -13.64
C PRO A 262 -1.70 15.31 -15.06
N LEU A 263 -1.71 14.04 -15.45
CA LEU A 263 -1.21 13.61 -16.77
C LEU A 263 -1.92 14.29 -17.94
N THR A 264 -3.21 14.63 -17.78
CA THR A 264 -4.03 15.32 -18.80
C THR A 264 -3.47 16.68 -19.20
N ASP A 265 -2.72 17.31 -18.30
CA ASP A 265 -2.25 18.69 -18.44
C ASP A 265 -0.75 18.75 -18.75
N LEU A 266 -0.08 17.60 -18.86
CA LEU A 266 1.35 17.50 -19.16
C LEU A 266 1.62 17.43 -20.66
N SER A 267 2.75 18.00 -21.06
CA SER A 267 3.26 17.83 -22.42
C SER A 267 3.59 16.36 -22.69
N PRO A 268 3.24 15.80 -23.86
CA PRO A 268 3.61 14.44 -24.24
C PRO A 268 5.11 14.29 -24.55
N LEU A 269 5.86 15.40 -24.65
CA LEU A 269 7.28 15.37 -25.01
C LEU A 269 8.13 14.74 -23.90
N SER A 270 8.95 13.76 -24.29
CA SER A 270 9.94 13.14 -23.41
C SER A 270 11.30 13.79 -23.63
N LEU A 271 11.70 14.70 -22.74
CA LEU A 271 12.98 15.41 -22.84
C LEU A 271 14.07 14.70 -22.03
N LEU A 272 15.25 14.54 -22.62
CA LEU A 272 16.39 13.96 -21.91
C LEU A 272 16.86 14.91 -20.79
N LYS A 273 17.27 14.37 -19.64
CA LYS A 273 17.72 15.13 -18.47
C LYS A 273 19.23 15.21 -18.36
N CYS A 274 19.70 16.32 -17.82
CA CYS A 274 21.10 16.54 -17.53
C CYS A 274 21.59 15.60 -16.41
N THR A 275 22.76 14.99 -16.60
CA THR A 275 23.47 14.16 -15.61
C THR A 275 23.90 14.93 -14.36
N LYS A 276 24.19 16.24 -14.49
CA LYS A 276 24.68 17.07 -13.38
C LYS A 276 23.56 17.71 -12.56
N CYS A 277 22.55 18.30 -13.22
CA CYS A 277 21.52 19.09 -12.54
C CYS A 277 20.09 18.56 -12.76
N HIS A 278 19.91 17.49 -13.53
CA HIS A 278 18.62 16.87 -13.82
C HIS A 278 17.59 17.79 -14.48
N GLU A 279 18.04 18.88 -15.11
CA GLU A 279 17.19 19.75 -15.92
C GLU A 279 17.00 19.19 -17.34
N ALA A 280 15.88 19.51 -17.98
CA ALA A 280 15.65 19.13 -19.37
C ALA A 280 16.74 19.72 -20.29
N ILE A 281 17.31 18.89 -21.16
CA ILE A 281 18.30 19.31 -22.16
C ILE A 281 17.55 19.87 -23.37
N ASN A 282 18.06 20.95 -23.96
CA ASN A 282 17.51 21.47 -25.20
C ASN A 282 17.78 20.47 -26.35
N PRO A 283 16.75 19.95 -27.03
CA PRO A 283 16.92 18.88 -28.02
C PRO A 283 17.64 19.34 -29.29
N PHE A 284 17.62 20.65 -29.60
CA PHE A 284 18.25 21.22 -30.79
C PHE A 284 19.73 21.49 -30.56
N THR A 285 20.06 22.19 -29.46
CA THR A 285 21.46 22.55 -29.15
C THR A 285 22.21 21.43 -28.44
N LYS A 286 21.49 20.49 -27.80
CA LYS A 286 22.03 19.43 -26.93
C LYS A 286 22.81 19.99 -25.74
N VAL A 287 22.54 21.23 -25.36
CA VAL A 287 23.15 21.91 -24.22
C VAL A 287 22.12 22.00 -23.09
N CYS A 288 22.57 21.70 -21.87
CA CYS A 288 21.73 21.92 -20.69
C CYS A 288 21.56 23.44 -20.45
N PRO A 289 20.32 23.95 -20.38
CA PRO A 289 20.09 25.39 -20.23
C PRO A 289 20.55 25.93 -18.86
N LYS A 290 20.60 25.08 -17.83
CA LYS A 290 20.92 25.48 -16.45
C LYS A 290 22.40 25.48 -16.12
N CYS A 291 23.16 24.50 -16.63
CA CYS A 291 24.57 24.32 -16.27
C CYS A 291 25.51 24.28 -17.49
N HIS A 292 24.97 24.51 -18.68
CA HIS A 292 25.70 24.62 -19.96
C HIS A 292 26.51 23.38 -20.36
N LEU A 293 26.30 22.23 -19.71
CA LEU A 293 26.93 20.97 -20.12
C LEU A 293 26.43 20.54 -21.51
N ASN A 294 27.36 20.22 -22.41
CA ASN A 294 27.10 19.95 -23.83
C ASN A 294 27.11 18.43 -24.14
N TYR A 295 25.98 17.91 -24.64
CA TYR A 295 25.75 16.49 -24.96
C TYR A 295 25.90 16.18 -26.47
N GLY A 296 26.40 17.14 -27.25
CA GLY A 296 26.61 17.02 -28.69
C GLY A 296 27.95 16.38 -29.10
N GLN A 297 28.84 16.07 -28.16
CA GLN A 297 30.18 15.54 -28.45
C GLN A 297 30.19 14.02 -28.74
N LYS A 298 31.17 13.56 -29.55
CA LYS A 298 31.37 12.15 -29.92
C LYS A 298 32.20 11.38 -28.87
N GLU A 299 32.09 10.05 -28.92
CA GLU A 299 32.56 9.01 -27.98
C GLU A 299 33.99 9.18 -27.45
N GLY A 300 34.20 8.86 -26.16
CA GLY A 300 35.55 8.70 -25.61
C GLY A 300 35.78 8.97 -24.12
N ALA A 301 34.82 9.53 -23.37
CA ALA A 301 35.01 9.82 -21.94
C ALA A 301 34.16 8.92 -21.03
N SER A 302 34.83 8.18 -20.16
CA SER A 302 34.25 7.46 -19.03
C SER A 302 33.62 8.47 -18.05
N VAL A 303 32.31 8.67 -18.20
CA VAL A 303 31.36 9.44 -17.35
C VAL A 303 31.20 10.93 -17.70
N ALA A 304 29.95 11.26 -18.08
CA ALA A 304 29.31 12.57 -18.27
C ALA A 304 29.95 13.56 -19.26
N PRO A 305 29.20 14.05 -20.28
CA PRO A 305 27.81 13.71 -20.62
C PRO A 305 27.67 12.40 -21.44
N TYR A 306 26.51 11.73 -21.35
CA TYR A 306 26.19 10.61 -22.25
C TYR A 306 25.95 11.11 -23.68
N ASN A 307 26.12 10.24 -24.68
CA ASN A 307 25.83 10.58 -26.08
C ASN A 307 24.32 10.79 -26.28
N TYR A 308 23.90 12.05 -26.54
CA TYR A 308 22.48 12.42 -26.69
C TYR A 308 21.81 11.60 -27.80
N LYS A 309 22.39 11.61 -29.00
CA LYS A 309 21.77 11.00 -30.20
C LYS A 309 21.60 9.50 -30.02
N LEU A 310 22.64 8.81 -29.53
CA LEU A 310 22.58 7.38 -29.28
C LEU A 310 21.51 7.03 -28.22
N THR A 311 21.42 7.83 -27.16
CA THR A 311 20.46 7.61 -26.07
C THR A 311 19.03 7.85 -26.54
N ASP A 312 18.81 8.94 -27.26
CA ASP A 312 17.51 9.31 -27.83
C ASP A 312 17.02 8.25 -28.82
N THR A 313 17.86 7.83 -29.78
CA THR A 313 17.52 6.74 -30.72
C THR A 313 17.22 5.43 -30.00
N LYS A 314 17.95 5.12 -28.92
CA LYS A 314 17.69 3.91 -28.12
C LYS A 314 16.32 3.99 -27.42
N ILE A 315 15.96 5.13 -26.85
CA ILE A 315 14.66 5.33 -26.20
C ILE A 315 13.53 5.22 -27.23
N GLN A 316 13.64 5.92 -28.36
CA GLN A 316 12.65 5.86 -29.45
C GLN A 316 12.43 4.42 -29.94
N LYS A 317 13.50 3.65 -30.13
CA LYS A 317 13.40 2.22 -30.50
C LYS A 317 12.59 1.41 -29.49
N PHE A 318 12.79 1.62 -28.18
CA PHE A 318 12.03 0.91 -27.15
C PHE A 318 10.61 1.45 -26.97
N GLN A 319 10.38 2.74 -27.26
CA GLN A 319 9.04 3.33 -27.28
C GLN A 319 8.18 2.71 -28.40
N GLU A 320 8.72 2.52 -29.60
CA GLU A 320 8.01 1.84 -30.70
C GLU A 320 7.69 0.38 -30.35
N LYS A 321 8.65 -0.35 -29.76
CA LYS A 321 8.39 -1.70 -29.24
C LYS A 321 7.29 -1.69 -28.18
N PHE A 322 7.34 -0.74 -27.25
CA PHE A 322 6.35 -0.61 -26.19
C PHE A 322 4.95 -0.33 -26.73
N LYS A 323 4.82 0.45 -27.81
CA LYS A 323 3.53 0.67 -28.47
C LYS A 323 2.89 -0.64 -28.94
N ILE A 324 3.67 -1.51 -29.58
CA ILE A 324 3.23 -2.85 -30.01
C ILE A 324 2.84 -3.71 -28.80
N VAL A 325 3.67 -3.70 -27.75
CA VAL A 325 3.41 -4.43 -26.49
C VAL A 325 2.10 -3.97 -25.85
N ARG A 326 1.89 -2.65 -25.76
CA ARG A 326 0.69 -2.03 -25.21
C ARG A 326 -0.56 -2.46 -25.97
N GLU A 327 -0.50 -2.46 -27.31
CA GLU A 327 -1.60 -2.96 -28.14
C GLU A 327 -1.86 -4.46 -27.91
N ASN A 328 -0.82 -5.30 -27.84
CA ASN A 328 -0.97 -6.73 -27.55
C ASN A 328 -1.63 -6.98 -26.18
N ILE A 329 -1.20 -6.24 -25.16
CA ILE A 329 -1.69 -6.38 -23.79
C ILE A 329 -3.16 -5.93 -23.68
N TYR A 330 -3.47 -4.71 -24.11
CA TYR A 330 -4.78 -4.08 -23.88
C TYR A 330 -5.83 -4.42 -24.95
N ILE A 331 -5.44 -4.81 -26.16
CA ILE A 331 -6.38 -5.17 -27.22
C ILE A 331 -6.49 -6.69 -27.33
N LYS A 332 -5.35 -7.39 -27.40
CA LYS A 332 -5.35 -8.85 -27.65
C LYS A 332 -5.40 -9.68 -26.37
N GLY A 333 -5.22 -9.07 -25.20
CA GLY A 333 -5.22 -9.76 -23.90
C GLY A 333 -4.02 -10.70 -23.67
N ASN A 334 -3.11 -10.79 -24.64
CA ASN A 334 -1.96 -11.70 -24.62
C ASN A 334 -0.70 -10.96 -24.19
N HIS A 335 0.12 -11.62 -23.38
CA HIS A 335 1.44 -11.12 -22.99
C HIS A 335 2.43 -12.25 -22.79
N SER A 336 3.71 -11.95 -23.01
CA SER A 336 4.85 -12.86 -22.87
C SER A 336 5.86 -12.32 -21.85
N ASP A 337 6.83 -13.15 -21.46
CA ASP A 337 7.98 -12.66 -20.68
C ASP A 337 8.84 -11.66 -21.46
N GLU A 338 8.82 -11.71 -22.80
CA GLU A 338 9.53 -10.75 -23.64
C GLU A 338 8.86 -9.37 -23.61
N ASP A 339 7.51 -9.32 -23.59
CA ASP A 339 6.75 -8.08 -23.43
C ASP A 339 7.10 -7.40 -22.09
N LEU A 340 7.17 -8.19 -21.01
CA LEU A 340 7.57 -7.70 -19.68
C LEU A 340 8.99 -7.11 -19.71
N LYS A 341 9.94 -7.76 -20.38
CA LYS A 341 11.31 -7.24 -20.53
C LYS A 341 11.33 -5.92 -21.29
N VAL A 342 10.55 -5.78 -22.37
CA VAL A 342 10.46 -4.52 -23.13
C VAL A 342 9.99 -3.38 -22.23
N VAL A 343 8.92 -3.59 -21.45
CA VAL A 343 8.39 -2.58 -20.51
C VAL A 343 9.44 -2.22 -19.45
N CYS A 344 10.06 -3.21 -18.81
CA CYS A 344 11.10 -2.98 -17.79
C CYS A 344 12.32 -2.23 -18.35
N ILE A 345 12.79 -2.56 -19.56
CA ILE A 345 13.91 -1.86 -20.19
C ILE A 345 13.53 -0.41 -20.49
N LEU A 346 12.32 -0.17 -21.01
CA LEU A 346 11.86 1.20 -21.28
C LEU A 346 11.80 2.02 -19.98
N ILE A 347 11.18 1.51 -18.92
CA ILE A 347 11.14 2.17 -17.60
C ILE A 347 12.55 2.51 -17.11
N LYS A 348 13.49 1.55 -17.19
CA LYS A 348 14.87 1.78 -16.78
C LYS A 348 15.56 2.89 -17.59
N LEU A 349 15.34 2.94 -18.90
CA LEU A 349 15.88 3.99 -19.76
C LEU A 349 15.27 5.36 -19.42
N LEU A 350 13.95 5.43 -19.25
CA LEU A 350 13.23 6.66 -18.93
C LEU A 350 13.62 7.19 -17.55
N CYS A 351 13.61 6.36 -16.50
CA CYS A 351 14.07 6.75 -15.17
C CYS A 351 15.51 7.26 -15.17
N LYS A 352 16.38 6.69 -16.01
CA LYS A 352 17.79 7.08 -16.08
C LYS A 352 18.01 8.38 -16.86
N TYR A 353 17.35 8.55 -18.00
CA TYR A 353 17.73 9.58 -18.97
C TYR A 353 16.67 10.62 -19.24
N VAL A 354 15.42 10.45 -18.82
CA VAL A 354 14.32 11.38 -19.12
C VAL A 354 13.97 12.24 -17.90
N LYS A 355 13.61 13.49 -18.15
CA LYS A 355 13.12 14.44 -17.15
C LYS A 355 11.70 14.06 -16.73
N GLU A 356 11.45 14.05 -15.44
CA GLU A 356 10.11 13.85 -14.89
C GLU A 356 9.43 15.19 -14.55
N PRO A 357 8.08 15.25 -14.60
CA PRO A 357 7.16 14.15 -14.93
C PRO A 357 7.15 13.82 -16.44
N CYS A 358 6.97 12.55 -16.78
CA CYS A 358 6.99 12.05 -18.16
C CYS A 358 5.79 11.13 -18.40
N PRO A 359 4.82 11.51 -19.27
CA PRO A 359 3.65 10.68 -19.54
C PRO A 359 3.98 9.28 -20.04
N LEU A 360 5.00 9.13 -20.90
CA LEU A 360 5.45 7.82 -21.39
C LEU A 360 5.96 6.92 -20.26
N LEU A 361 6.66 7.49 -19.26
CA LEU A 361 7.11 6.72 -18.10
C LEU A 361 5.92 6.24 -17.26
N MET A 362 4.92 7.10 -17.05
CA MET A 362 3.73 6.74 -16.28
C MET A 362 2.89 5.67 -17.00
N ASP A 363 2.73 5.76 -18.32
CA ASP A 363 2.05 4.72 -19.13
C ASP A 363 2.81 3.38 -19.07
N ALA A 364 4.14 3.40 -19.14
CA ALA A 364 4.96 2.21 -19.01
C ALA A 364 4.85 1.58 -17.61
N ILE A 365 4.87 2.39 -16.54
CA ILE A 365 4.67 1.93 -15.15
C ILE A 365 3.28 1.32 -14.96
N ASN A 366 2.23 1.97 -15.48
CA ASN A 366 0.86 1.46 -15.40
C ASN A 366 0.71 0.14 -16.16
N THR A 367 1.34 0.02 -17.33
CA THR A 367 1.40 -1.23 -18.09
C THR A 367 2.13 -2.33 -17.33
N LEU A 368 3.26 -2.02 -16.68
CA LEU A 368 3.97 -2.96 -15.81
C LEU A 368 3.09 -3.43 -14.65
N CYS A 369 2.42 -2.50 -13.96
CA CYS A 369 1.52 -2.84 -12.86
C CYS A 369 0.38 -3.75 -13.33
N TYR A 370 -0.24 -3.45 -14.47
CA TYR A 370 -1.28 -4.28 -15.06
C TYR A 370 -0.80 -5.72 -15.36
N LEU A 371 0.40 -5.86 -15.95
CA LEU A 371 1.02 -7.17 -16.19
C LEU A 371 1.27 -7.96 -14.89
N LEU A 372 1.74 -7.27 -13.84
CA LEU A 372 2.01 -7.88 -12.54
C LEU A 372 0.72 -8.30 -11.81
N CYS A 373 -0.35 -7.49 -11.90
CA CYS A 373 -1.68 -7.83 -11.40
C CYS A 373 -2.25 -9.07 -12.12
N LYS A 374 -2.18 -9.12 -13.46
CA LYS A 374 -2.71 -10.24 -14.24
C LYS A 374 -2.05 -11.59 -13.96
N ARG A 375 -0.76 -11.59 -13.58
CA ARG A 375 -0.06 -12.80 -13.12
C ARG A 375 -0.52 -13.29 -11.73
N GLY A 376 -1.44 -12.57 -11.08
CA GLY A 376 -1.94 -12.83 -9.73
C GLY A 376 -3.43 -13.07 -9.63
N SER A 377 -4.07 -12.41 -8.66
CA SER A 377 -5.50 -12.53 -8.37
C SER A 377 -6.36 -11.75 -9.37
N CYS A 378 -6.54 -12.34 -10.55
CA CYS A 378 -7.51 -11.88 -11.53
C CYS A 378 -8.77 -12.73 -11.45
N VAL A 379 -9.92 -12.09 -11.21
CA VAL A 379 -11.22 -12.73 -11.36
C VAL A 379 -11.77 -12.30 -12.72
N TYR A 380 -11.88 -13.27 -13.63
CA TYR A 380 -12.44 -13.07 -14.96
C TYR A 380 -13.96 -13.20 -14.90
N PHE A 381 -14.66 -12.28 -15.56
CA PHE A 381 -16.11 -12.37 -15.73
C PHE A 381 -16.47 -12.28 -17.21
N LYS A 382 -17.50 -13.02 -17.61
CA LYS A 382 -18.15 -12.85 -18.91
C LYS A 382 -19.06 -11.63 -18.78
N SER A 383 -18.83 -10.59 -19.57
CA SER A 383 -19.81 -9.49 -19.66
C SER A 383 -21.03 -10.06 -20.37
N ASP A 384 -22.18 -10.04 -19.71
CA ASP A 384 -23.45 -10.14 -20.42
C ASP A 384 -23.59 -8.84 -21.22
N LEU A 385 -23.28 -8.90 -22.51
CA LEU A 385 -23.48 -7.82 -23.47
C LEU A 385 -24.96 -7.70 -23.80
#